data_AF-A0A1M5MXZ0-F1
#
_entry.id   AF-A0A1M5MXZ0-F1
#
_cell.length_a   1.000
_cell.length_b   1.000
_cell.length_c   1.000
_cell.angle_alpha   90.00
_cell.angle_beta   90.00
_cell.angle_gamma   90.00
#
_symmetry.space_group_name_H-M   'P 1'
#
loop_
_entity.id
_entity.type
_entity.pdbx_description
1 polymer ?
#
loop_
_entity_poly.entity_id
_entity_poly.type
_entity_poly.pdbx_seq_one_letter_code
_entity_poly.pdbx_strand_id
1 'polypeptide(L)'
;MNKSDNAGPRSLTRPLVLLLLALVVGWLVLVVAQIGELPASGRETPDKLRAAVADALGHRSADELQELFSKESAGKKYAETYLKSWESLQASDVRVELSPDTARVLVAATAGDGNRVCVGWPVAQQRGLWYLEGVPALQGVTCST
;
A
#
# COMPACT_ATOMS: atom_id res chain seq x y z
N MET A 1 18.77 -31.80 70.43
CA MET A 1 18.25 -32.18 69.08
C MET A 1 17.87 -30.90 68.35
N ASN A 2 18.65 -30.54 67.32
CA ASN A 2 18.48 -29.33 66.54
C ASN A 2 17.31 -29.47 65.56
N LYS A 3 16.36 -28.53 65.63
CA LYS A 3 15.26 -28.43 64.67
C LYS A 3 15.81 -27.73 63.42
N SER A 4 15.90 -28.47 62.31
CA SER A 4 16.25 -27.92 61.01
C SER A 4 15.04 -27.18 60.43
N ASP A 5 15.17 -25.87 60.26
CA ASP A 5 14.24 -25.06 59.47
C ASP A 5 14.58 -25.22 57.98
N ASN A 6 13.86 -26.12 57.30
CA ASN A 6 13.78 -26.19 55.85
C ASN A 6 12.32 -25.99 55.45
N ALA A 7 12.03 -24.93 54.67
CA ALA A 7 10.92 -24.76 53.72
C ALA A 7 10.55 -23.26 53.68
N GLY A 8 10.50 -22.57 52.56
CA GLY A 8 10.67 -22.86 51.14
C GLY A 8 10.54 -21.50 50.43
N PRO A 9 11.00 -21.34 49.18
CA PRO A 9 11.02 -20.04 48.51
C PRO A 9 9.59 -19.48 48.37
N ARG A 10 9.31 -18.43 49.15
CA ARG A 10 8.05 -17.69 49.21
C ARG A 10 7.73 -17.07 47.84
N SER A 11 6.66 -17.54 47.21
CA SER A 11 5.63 -16.83 46.41
C SER A 11 5.96 -15.62 45.49
N LEU A 12 7.23 -15.30 45.22
CA LEU A 12 7.68 -14.17 44.40
C LEU A 12 7.47 -14.40 42.89
N THR A 13 7.17 -15.62 42.48
CA THR A 13 6.92 -15.98 41.08
C THR A 13 5.57 -15.48 40.57
N ARG A 14 4.54 -15.41 41.42
CA ARG A 14 3.19 -14.94 41.04
C ARG A 14 3.15 -13.48 40.57
N PRO A 15 3.68 -12.49 41.31
CA PRO A 15 3.66 -11.10 40.85
C PRO A 15 4.57 -10.90 39.63
N LEU A 16 5.69 -11.63 39.54
CA LEU A 16 6.58 -11.60 38.37
C LEU A 16 5.88 -12.09 37.10
N VAL A 17 5.14 -13.20 37.20
CA VAL A 17 4.38 -13.77 36.07
C VAL A 17 3.26 -12.84 35.62
N LEU A 18 2.55 -12.20 36.57
CA LEU A 18 1.51 -11.22 36.23
C LEU A 18 2.08 -9.97 35.55
N LEU A 19 3.23 -9.48 36.03
CA LEU A 19 3.93 -8.35 35.40
C LEU A 19 4.37 -8.69 33.97
N LEU A 20 4.98 -9.86 33.77
CA LEU A 20 5.38 -10.36 32.46
C LEU A 20 4.19 -10.49 31.53
N LEU A 21 3.07 -11.05 32.01
CA LEU A 21 1.85 -11.19 31.22
C LEU A 21 1.29 -9.82 30.81
N ALA A 22 1.23 -8.87 31.73
CA ALA A 22 0.77 -7.51 31.44
C ALA A 22 1.66 -6.81 30.41
N LEU A 23 2.98 -7.01 30.50
CA LEU A 23 3.94 -6.46 29.55
C LEU A 23 3.79 -7.08 28.16
N VAL A 24 3.60 -8.40 28.07
CA VAL A 24 3.33 -9.10 26.81
C VAL A 24 2.01 -8.65 26.19
N VAL A 25 0.94 -8.52 26.99
CA VAL A 25 -0.36 -8.04 26.51
C VAL A 25 -0.25 -6.60 26.01
N GLY A 26 0.40 -5.71 26.76
CA GLY A 26 0.65 -4.33 26.33
C GLY A 26 1.46 -4.26 25.04
N TRP A 27 2.50 -5.09 24.92
CA TRP A 27 3.29 -5.20 23.69
C TRP A 27 2.46 -5.69 22.50
N LEU A 28 1.61 -6.70 22.69
CA LEU A 28 0.73 -7.20 21.64
C LEU A 28 -0.29 -6.13 21.19
N VAL A 29 -0.89 -5.40 22.13
CA VAL A 29 -1.79 -4.28 21.80
C VAL A 29 -1.06 -3.21 21.01
N LEU A 30 0.19 -2.89 21.37
CA LEU A 30 1.02 -1.94 20.62
C LEU A 30 1.32 -2.42 19.20
N VAL A 31 1.66 -3.71 19.02
CA VAL A 31 1.91 -4.29 17.70
C VAL A 31 0.62 -4.30 16.86
N VAL A 32 -0.53 -4.64 17.45
CA VAL A 32 -1.82 -4.61 16.75
C VAL A 32 -2.23 -3.19 16.38
N ALA A 33 -2.01 -2.20 17.26
CA ALA A 33 -2.26 -0.78 16.97
C ALA A 33 -1.40 -0.29 15.80
N GLN A 34 -0.10 -0.62 15.79
CA GLN A 34 0.79 -0.26 14.67
C GLN A 34 0.43 -0.95 13.35
N ILE A 35 -0.20 -2.12 13.38
CA ILE A 35 -0.74 -2.77 12.16
C ILE A 35 -2.07 -2.12 11.74
N GLY A 36 -2.88 -1.66 12.70
CA GLY A 36 -4.17 -1.01 12.46
C GLY A 36 -4.07 0.42 11.93
N GLU A 37 -3.01 1.14 12.27
CA GLU A 37 -2.76 2.55 11.91
C GLU A 37 -2.02 2.73 10.59
N LEU A 38 -1.96 1.70 9.73
CA LEU A 38 -1.56 1.94 8.33
C LEU A 38 -2.56 2.94 7.77
N PRO A 39 -2.15 4.19 7.46
CA PRO A 39 -3.08 5.19 6.99
C PRO A 39 -3.79 4.63 5.78
N ALA A 40 -5.10 4.87 5.74
CA ALA A 40 -5.98 4.60 4.62
C ALA A 40 -5.37 5.16 3.33
N SER A 41 -4.49 4.40 2.67
CA SER A 41 -3.72 4.90 1.53
C SER A 41 -4.58 4.97 0.26
N GLY A 42 -5.72 4.27 0.27
CA GLY A 42 -6.77 4.40 -0.74
C GLY A 42 -7.54 5.71 -0.65
N ARG A 43 -8.54 5.86 -1.51
CA ARG A 43 -9.41 7.05 -1.55
C ARG A 43 -10.87 6.69 -1.32
N GLU A 44 -11.63 7.63 -0.76
CA GLU A 44 -13.03 7.41 -0.40
C GLU A 44 -13.95 7.15 -1.61
N THR A 45 -13.57 7.66 -2.79
CA THR A 45 -14.32 7.48 -4.04
C THR A 45 -13.39 7.18 -5.21
N PRO A 46 -13.90 6.52 -6.26
CA PRO A 46 -13.14 6.29 -7.49
C PRO A 46 -12.65 7.58 -8.14
N ASP A 47 -13.44 8.66 -8.10
CA ASP A 47 -13.03 9.96 -8.64
C ASP A 47 -11.86 10.58 -7.88
N LYS A 48 -11.87 10.48 -6.54
CA LYS A 48 -10.74 10.92 -5.71
C LYS A 48 -9.51 10.05 -5.97
N LEU A 49 -9.68 8.75 -6.22
CA LEU A 49 -8.59 7.86 -6.63
C LEU A 49 -7.99 8.31 -7.97
N ARG A 50 -8.83 8.48 -9.00
CA ARG A 50 -8.40 8.98 -10.32
C ARG A 50 -7.67 10.32 -10.22
N ALA A 51 -8.19 11.26 -9.45
CA ALA A 51 -7.55 12.57 -9.25
C ALA A 51 -6.18 12.45 -8.56
N ALA A 52 -6.06 11.60 -7.53
CA ALA A 52 -4.79 11.36 -6.85
C ALA A 52 -3.76 10.67 -7.76
N VAL A 53 -4.20 9.76 -8.64
CA VAL A 53 -3.32 9.15 -9.65
C VAL A 53 -2.81 10.21 -10.63
N ALA A 54 -3.69 11.10 -11.10
CA ALA A 54 -3.31 12.20 -11.98
C ALA A 54 -2.27 13.13 -11.35
N ASP A 55 -2.47 13.48 -10.08
CA ASP A 55 -1.56 14.33 -9.31
C ASP A 55 -0.18 13.68 -9.12
N ALA A 56 -0.16 12.43 -8.64
CA ALA A 56 1.07 11.68 -8.41
C ALA A 56 1.88 11.47 -9.71
N LEU A 57 1.21 11.19 -10.83
CA LEU A 57 1.86 11.09 -12.14
C LEU A 57 2.36 12.46 -12.64
N GLY A 58 1.58 13.52 -12.41
CA GLY A 58 1.95 14.90 -12.78
C GLY A 58 3.21 15.37 -12.06
N HIS A 59 3.34 15.07 -10.77
CA HIS A 59 4.54 15.38 -9.97
C HIS A 59 5.65 14.33 -10.08
N ARG A 60 5.42 13.23 -10.81
CA ARG A 60 6.32 12.06 -10.90
C ARG A 60 6.70 11.52 -9.52
N SER A 61 5.77 11.55 -8.57
CA SER A 61 5.98 11.11 -7.19
C SER A 61 5.73 9.60 -7.07
N ALA A 62 6.82 8.84 -6.95
CA ALA A 62 6.75 7.38 -6.78
C ALA A 62 6.07 7.00 -5.46
N ASP A 63 6.32 7.75 -4.39
CA ASP A 63 5.78 7.47 -3.06
C ASP A 63 4.26 7.71 -3.03
N GLU A 64 3.80 8.86 -3.53
CA GLU A 64 2.37 9.17 -3.63
C GLU A 64 1.64 8.16 -4.52
N LEU A 65 2.24 7.76 -5.64
CA LEU A 65 1.65 6.75 -6.52
C LEU A 65 1.62 5.37 -5.85
N GLN A 66 2.67 4.98 -5.12
CA GLN A 66 2.77 3.69 -4.43
C GLN A 66 1.69 3.53 -3.35
N GLU A 67 1.31 4.62 -2.67
CA GLU A 67 0.27 4.63 -1.65
C GLU A 67 -1.12 4.29 -2.21
N LEU A 68 -1.38 4.63 -3.48
CA LEU A 68 -2.67 4.38 -4.13
C LEU A 68 -2.88 2.90 -4.49
N PHE A 69 -1.82 2.08 -4.48
CA PHE A 69 -1.92 0.65 -4.74
C PHE A 69 -2.24 -0.16 -3.49
N SER A 70 -2.99 -1.23 -3.69
CA SER A 70 -3.15 -2.29 -2.70
C SER A 70 -1.79 -2.91 -2.39
N LYS A 71 -1.47 -3.00 -1.09
CA LYS A 71 -0.22 -3.62 -0.61
C LYS A 71 -0.17 -5.12 -0.88
N GLU A 72 -1.31 -5.73 -1.16
CA GLU A 72 -1.43 -7.16 -1.45
C GLU A 72 -1.05 -7.49 -2.90
N SER A 73 -1.21 -6.55 -3.84
CA SER A 73 -0.92 -6.77 -5.26
C SER A 73 0.28 -6.00 -5.81
N ALA A 74 0.59 -4.82 -5.26
CA ALA A 74 1.76 -4.05 -5.67
C ALA A 74 2.92 -4.23 -4.68
N GLY A 75 4.07 -4.70 -5.18
CA GLY A 75 5.30 -4.73 -4.40
C GLY A 75 5.80 -3.32 -4.03
N LYS A 76 6.68 -3.22 -3.02
CA LYS A 76 7.16 -1.95 -2.43
C LYS A 76 7.80 -0.94 -3.42
N LYS A 77 8.21 -1.39 -4.61
CA LYS A 77 8.88 -0.57 -5.63
C LYS A 77 8.12 -0.57 -6.96
N TYR A 78 6.84 -0.90 -6.91
CA TYR A 78 6.01 -1.02 -8.09
C TYR A 78 5.90 0.33 -8.82
N ALA A 79 5.54 1.40 -8.09
CA ALA A 79 5.42 2.75 -8.64
C ALA A 79 6.75 3.30 -9.15
N GLU A 80 7.85 3.08 -8.43
CA GLU A 80 9.21 3.46 -8.87
C GLU A 80 9.57 2.79 -10.20
N THR A 81 9.30 1.49 -10.32
CA THR A 81 9.58 0.73 -11.54
C THR A 81 8.72 1.24 -12.70
N TYR A 82 7.44 1.52 -12.45
CA TYR A 82 6.52 2.06 -13.45
C TYR A 82 6.97 3.44 -13.96
N LEU A 83 7.30 4.36 -13.05
CA LEU A 83 7.76 5.70 -13.43
C LEU A 83 9.08 5.66 -14.19
N LYS A 84 10.00 4.76 -13.85
CA LYS A 84 11.22 4.53 -14.63
C LYS A 84 10.92 4.05 -16.06
N SER A 85 9.94 3.16 -16.23
CA SER A 85 9.50 2.75 -17.57
C SER A 85 8.95 3.94 -18.36
N TRP A 86 8.17 4.81 -17.72
CA TRP A 86 7.64 6.02 -18.34
C TRP A 86 8.71 7.03 -18.72
N GLU A 87 9.73 7.21 -17.88
CA GLU A 87 10.89 8.04 -18.17
C GLU A 87 11.68 7.47 -19.36
N SER A 88 11.90 6.15 -19.41
CA SER A 88 12.59 5.50 -20.54
C SER A 88 11.85 5.66 -21.86
N LEU A 89 10.52 5.74 -21.82
CA LEU A 89 9.66 6.00 -22.98
C LEU A 89 9.56 7.49 -23.33
N GLN A 90 10.16 8.38 -22.53
CA GLN A 90 9.99 9.83 -22.64
C GLN A 90 8.51 10.23 -22.68
N ALA A 91 7.70 9.58 -21.83
CA ALA A 91 6.26 9.78 -21.81
C ALA A 91 5.88 11.22 -21.43
N SER A 92 4.95 11.79 -22.19
CA SER A 92 4.40 13.14 -22.08
C SER A 92 2.87 13.13 -22.30
N ASP A 93 2.20 14.27 -22.13
CA ASP A 93 0.75 14.41 -22.30
C ASP A 93 -0.09 13.38 -21.53
N VAL A 94 0.28 13.18 -20.26
CA VAL A 94 -0.35 12.19 -19.39
C VAL A 94 -1.82 12.54 -19.15
N ARG A 95 -2.72 11.59 -19.44
CA ARG A 95 -4.15 11.69 -19.15
C ARG A 95 -4.58 10.53 -18.29
N VAL A 96 -5.42 10.82 -17.30
CA VAL A 96 -5.93 9.84 -16.35
C VAL A 96 -7.45 9.92 -16.31
N GLU A 97 -8.08 8.82 -16.68
CA GLU A 97 -9.52 8.67 -16.79
C GLU A 97 -9.99 7.48 -15.96
N LEU A 98 -11.26 7.50 -15.57
CA LEU A 98 -11.91 6.35 -14.96
C LEU A 98 -12.73 5.66 -16.05
N SER A 99 -12.68 4.33 -16.11
CA SER A 99 -13.52 3.59 -17.05
C SER A 99 -15.02 3.83 -16.76
N PRO A 100 -15.91 3.68 -17.75
CA PRO A 100 -17.36 3.94 -17.57
C PRO A 100 -18.00 3.09 -16.48
N ASP A 101 -17.49 1.88 -16.27
CA ASP A 101 -17.91 0.93 -15.24
C ASP A 101 -17.17 1.11 -13.91
N THR A 102 -16.27 2.09 -13.81
CA THR A 102 -15.40 2.39 -12.66
C THR A 102 -14.46 1.26 -12.24
N ALA A 103 -14.38 0.19 -13.03
CA ALA A 103 -13.56 -0.98 -12.73
C ALA A 103 -12.06 -0.72 -12.92
N ARG A 104 -11.68 0.35 -13.65
CA ARG A 104 -10.29 0.65 -13.97
C ARG A 104 -9.99 2.14 -13.97
N VAL A 105 -8.77 2.48 -13.54
CA VAL A 105 -8.15 3.77 -13.86
C VAL A 105 -7.32 3.58 -15.12
N LEU A 106 -7.65 4.33 -16.15
CA LEU A 106 -6.99 4.34 -17.45
C LEU A 106 -6.00 5.49 -17.49
N VAL A 107 -4.77 5.19 -17.89
CA VAL A 107 -3.71 6.16 -18.06
C VAL A 107 -3.24 6.09 -19.50
N ALA A 108 -3.25 7.23 -20.20
CA ALA A 108 -2.73 7.37 -21.54
C ALA A 108 -1.60 8.40 -21.56
N ALA A 109 -0.57 8.17 -22.36
CA ALA A 109 0.49 9.12 -22.61
C ALA A 109 1.02 9.00 -24.04
N THR A 110 1.73 10.03 -24.48
CA THR A 110 2.47 10.05 -25.74
C THR A 110 3.93 9.74 -25.43
N ALA A 111 4.47 8.66 -26.01
CA ALA A 111 5.89 8.33 -25.93
C ALA A 111 6.73 9.26 -26.82
N GLY A 112 8.04 9.31 -26.59
CA GLY A 112 8.96 10.17 -27.33
C GLY A 112 9.09 9.84 -28.83
N ASP A 113 8.66 8.65 -29.25
CA ASP A 113 8.55 8.23 -30.65
C ASP A 113 7.22 8.68 -31.31
N GLY A 114 6.35 9.36 -30.56
CA GLY A 114 5.04 9.83 -31.00
C GLY A 114 3.91 8.80 -30.85
N ASN A 115 4.22 7.57 -30.44
CA ASN A 115 3.20 6.53 -30.24
C ASN A 115 2.41 6.77 -28.95
N ARG A 116 1.14 6.39 -28.96
CA ARG A 116 0.31 6.37 -27.74
C ARG A 116 0.53 5.09 -26.95
N VAL A 117 0.76 5.26 -25.66
CA VAL A 117 0.87 4.18 -24.68
C VAL A 117 -0.28 4.32 -23.70
N CYS A 118 -1.01 3.23 -23.48
CA CYS A 118 -2.08 3.21 -22.49
C CYS A 118 -1.93 2.05 -21.51
N VAL A 119 -2.40 2.29 -20.30
CA VAL A 119 -2.32 1.37 -19.16
C VAL A 119 -3.64 1.44 -18.42
N GLY A 120 -4.18 0.28 -18.03
CA GLY A 120 -5.39 0.22 -17.24
C GLY A 120 -5.17 -0.57 -15.96
N TRP A 121 -5.15 0.12 -14.82
CA TRP A 121 -5.12 -0.52 -13.51
C TRP A 121 -6.52 -0.88 -13.06
N PRO A 122 -6.79 -2.15 -12.72
CA PRO A 122 -8.02 -2.51 -12.04
C PRO A 122 -8.12 -1.74 -10.73
N VAL A 123 -9.35 -1.45 -10.35
CA VAL A 123 -9.69 -0.76 -9.11
C VAL A 123 -10.43 -1.75 -8.21
N ALA A 124 -10.05 -1.79 -6.94
CA ALA A 124 -10.68 -2.63 -5.93
C ALA A 124 -11.08 -1.80 -4.71
N GLN A 125 -12.18 -2.20 -4.06
CA GLN A 125 -12.60 -1.60 -2.80
C GLN A 125 -12.21 -2.52 -1.64
N GLN A 126 -11.48 -1.98 -0.66
CA GLN A 126 -11.11 -2.67 0.56
C GLN A 126 -11.44 -1.79 1.76
N ARG A 127 -12.21 -2.32 2.73
CA ARG A 127 -12.59 -1.59 3.96
C ARG A 127 -13.20 -0.20 3.70
N GLY A 128 -13.98 -0.06 2.63
CA GLY A 128 -14.64 1.20 2.27
C GLY A 128 -13.78 2.19 1.48
N LEU A 129 -12.52 1.86 1.20
CA LEU A 129 -11.59 2.69 0.43
C LEU A 129 -11.26 2.02 -0.91
N TRP A 130 -10.97 2.85 -1.90
CA TRP A 130 -10.66 2.44 -3.26
C TRP A 130 -9.14 2.47 -3.50
N TYR A 131 -8.65 1.40 -4.13
CA TYR A 131 -7.24 1.16 -4.40
C TYR A 131 -7.04 0.76 -5.86
N LEU A 132 -5.83 0.99 -6.36
CA LEU A 132 -5.35 0.37 -7.58
C LEU A 132 -4.82 -1.03 -7.29
N GLU A 133 -5.05 -1.96 -8.21
CA GLU A 133 -4.41 -3.27 -8.20
C GLU A 133 -3.16 -3.25 -9.09
N GLY A 134 -2.05 -3.75 -8.55
CA GLY A 134 -0.80 -3.90 -9.28
C GLY A 134 -0.97 -4.86 -10.46
N VAL A 135 -0.63 -4.42 -11.67
CA VAL A 135 -0.59 -5.28 -12.86
C VAL A 135 0.87 -5.54 -13.26
N PRO A 136 1.21 -6.68 -13.89
CA PRO A 136 2.55 -6.90 -14.41
C PRO A 136 3.05 -5.71 -15.25
N ALA A 137 4.35 -5.42 -15.16
CA ALA A 137 4.96 -4.27 -15.82
C ALA A 137 4.63 -4.25 -17.33
N LEU A 138 4.45 -3.03 -17.84
CA LEU A 138 3.99 -2.70 -19.17
C LEU A 138 4.63 -3.57 -20.26
N GLN A 139 3.88 -4.54 -20.75
CA GLN A 139 3.96 -4.89 -22.16
C GLN A 139 3.15 -3.78 -22.84
N GLY A 140 3.83 -2.77 -23.40
CA GLY A 140 3.20 -1.58 -23.95
C GLY A 140 2.05 -1.96 -24.88
N VAL A 141 0.82 -1.83 -24.40
CA VAL A 141 -0.36 -2.01 -25.23
C VAL A 141 -0.49 -0.68 -25.96
N THR A 142 -0.06 -0.68 -27.22
CA THR A 142 -0.36 0.41 -28.14
C THR A 142 -1.88 0.44 -28.29
N CYS A 143 -2.52 1.52 -27.86
CA CYS A 143 -3.95 1.69 -28.09
C CYS A 143 -4.15 2.46 -29.37
N SER A 144 -4.84 1.84 -30.32
CA SER A 144 -5.42 2.53 -31.47
C SER A 144 -6.47 3.52 -30.99
N THR A 145 -6.37 4.74 -31.51
CA THR A 145 -7.31 5.85 -31.31
C THR A 145 -8.75 5.46 -31.63
#